data_AF-A0A2G6NU98-F1
#
_entry.id   AF-A0A2G6NU98-F1
#
_cell.length_a   1.000
_cell.length_b   1.000
_cell.length_c   1.000
_cell.angle_alpha   90.00
_cell.angle_beta   90.00
_cell.angle_gamma   90.00
#
_symmetry.space_group_name_H-M   'P 1'
#
loop_
_entity.id
_entity.type
_entity.pdbx_description
1 polymer ?
#
loop_
_entity_poly.entity_id
_entity_poly.type
_entity_poly.pdbx_seq_one_letter_code
_entity_poly.pdbx_strand_id
1 'polypeptide(L)'
;MRFASMVFFLFLLGEGLLSHTIFTPIWGIEIWPIIAGAVFTSVTAWAMYTAGEPLGRRIWPTMFVSSSRLFSQARMPRRDPLIGQSVLVGLIGAGLIFLLDGPLRWDIVEPLLGKPHPIDTVDLSKIISQRQALGLALNHSMLIGYLLLHIMALVLIRAVVRRPKLAVVLTLAVWVLLAGPGSLERVLLELVSAALSLFILLRWGVVAFIMQRVAMYIVWFARPLEMDGWTSQGSLILVGVLILLAFYGAWAAMGQGQGEGQDQRESVG
;
A
#
# COMPACT_ATOMS: atom_id res chain seq x y z
N MET A 1 17.22 0.98 -11.09
CA MET A 1 17.89 -0.15 -10.41
C MET A 1 17.40 -0.36 -8.98
N ARG A 2 17.51 0.60 -8.04
CA ARG A 2 17.14 0.37 -6.62
C ARG A 2 15.69 -0.04 -6.37
N PHE A 3 14.75 0.58 -7.07
CA PHE A 3 13.34 0.21 -7.00
C PHE A 3 13.11 -1.25 -7.45
N ALA A 4 13.73 -1.64 -8.57
CA ALA A 4 13.67 -3.01 -9.08
C ALA A 4 14.24 -4.02 -8.08
N SER A 5 15.42 -3.75 -7.51
CA SER A 5 16.02 -4.64 -6.50
C SER A 5 15.17 -4.74 -5.24
N MET A 6 14.55 -3.64 -4.80
CA MET A 6 13.65 -3.67 -3.64
C MET A 6 12.43 -4.57 -3.92
N VAL A 7 11.77 -4.40 -5.08
CA VAL A 7 10.63 -5.25 -5.47
C VAL A 7 11.05 -6.71 -5.62
N PHE A 8 12.24 -6.96 -6.18
CA PHE A 8 12.81 -8.30 -6.30
C PHE A 8 12.98 -8.98 -4.94
N PHE A 9 13.64 -8.33 -3.99
CA PHE A 9 13.87 -8.91 -2.66
C PHE A 9 12.58 -9.03 -1.84
N LEU A 10 11.66 -8.07 -1.94
CA LEU A 10 10.35 -8.18 -1.30
C LEU A 10 9.56 -9.37 -1.83
N PHE A 11 9.54 -9.57 -3.16
CA PHE A 11 8.90 -10.75 -3.77
C PHE A 11 9.59 -12.03 -3.30
N LEU A 12 10.90 -12.11 -3.46
CA LEU A 12 11.68 -13.32 -3.19
C LEU A 12 11.55 -13.76 -1.72
N LEU A 13 11.66 -12.82 -0.78
CA LEU A 13 11.53 -13.10 0.65
C LEU A 13 10.07 -13.37 1.05
N GLY A 14 9.13 -12.59 0.52
CA GLY A 14 7.70 -12.76 0.79
C GLY A 14 7.19 -14.13 0.34
N GLU A 15 7.36 -14.45 -0.94
CA GLU A 15 6.98 -15.75 -1.50
C GLU A 15 7.82 -16.90 -0.91
N GLY A 16 9.10 -16.66 -0.60
CA GLY A 16 9.94 -17.65 0.06
C GLY A 16 9.41 -18.07 1.44
N LEU A 17 8.95 -17.11 2.24
CA LEU A 17 8.36 -17.37 3.55
C LEU A 17 6.96 -17.99 3.47
N LEU A 18 6.19 -17.66 2.43
CA LEU A 18 4.86 -18.23 2.19
C LEU A 18 4.93 -19.64 1.61
N SER A 19 5.99 -19.95 0.86
CA SER A 19 6.15 -21.25 0.23
C SER A 19 6.26 -22.38 1.26
N HIS A 20 5.43 -23.40 1.06
CA HIS A 20 5.51 -24.66 1.79
C HIS A 20 6.50 -25.63 1.14
N THR A 21 6.83 -25.43 -0.13
CA THR A 21 7.58 -26.40 -0.96
C THR A 21 9.09 -26.22 -0.88
N ILE A 22 9.59 -25.02 -0.52
CA ILE A 22 11.04 -24.77 -0.31
C ILE A 22 11.62 -25.67 0.79
N PHE A 23 10.79 -26.10 1.74
CA PHE A 23 11.20 -26.93 2.88
C PHE A 23 11.01 -28.43 2.62
N THR A 24 10.80 -28.82 1.35
CA THR A 24 10.61 -30.22 0.94
C THR A 24 11.78 -30.69 0.06
N PRO A 25 11.98 -32.01 -0.10
CA PRO A 25 13.05 -32.54 -0.95
C PRO A 25 12.99 -32.11 -2.43
N ILE A 26 11.84 -31.59 -2.89
CA ILE A 26 11.58 -31.20 -4.29
C ILE A 26 11.86 -29.69 -4.52
N TRP A 27 12.42 -28.99 -3.53
CA TRP A 27 12.66 -27.54 -3.56
C TRP A 27 13.36 -27.03 -4.84
N GLY A 28 14.23 -27.83 -5.45
CA GLY A 28 14.98 -27.45 -6.66
C GLY A 28 14.11 -27.22 -7.90
N ILE A 29 12.92 -27.81 -7.98
CA ILE A 29 11.96 -27.59 -9.08
C ILE A 29 11.12 -26.34 -8.80
N GLU A 30 10.75 -26.14 -7.54
CA GLU A 30 9.79 -25.11 -7.09
C GLU A 30 10.43 -23.73 -6.82
N ILE A 31 11.75 -23.67 -6.64
CA ILE A 31 12.46 -22.39 -6.45
C ILE A 31 12.51 -21.57 -7.75
N TRP A 32 12.50 -22.25 -8.91
CA TRP A 32 12.57 -21.60 -10.22
C TRP A 32 11.39 -20.66 -10.49
N PRO A 33 10.12 -21.07 -10.29
CA PRO A 33 8.97 -20.16 -10.36
C PRO A 33 9.09 -18.93 -9.48
N ILE A 34 9.65 -19.05 -8.27
CA ILE A 34 9.78 -17.92 -7.33
C ILE A 34 10.82 -16.91 -7.84
N ILE A 35 11.97 -17.40 -8.29
CA ILE A 35 13.02 -16.54 -8.86
C ILE A 35 12.51 -15.88 -10.15
N ALA A 36 11.88 -16.65 -11.04
CA ALA A 36 11.30 -16.14 -12.27
C ALA A 36 10.22 -15.08 -12.00
N GLY A 37 9.34 -15.34 -11.02
CA GLY A 37 8.33 -14.40 -10.56
C GLY A 37 8.92 -13.12 -9.97
N ALA A 38 10.00 -13.23 -9.20
CA ALA A 38 10.72 -12.08 -8.63
C ALA A 38 11.36 -11.22 -9.73
N VAL A 39 12.01 -11.84 -10.71
CA VAL A 39 12.60 -11.14 -11.87
C VAL A 39 11.49 -10.49 -12.71
N PHE A 40 10.45 -11.24 -13.07
CA PHE A 40 9.33 -10.72 -13.85
C PHE A 40 8.64 -9.53 -13.17
N THR A 41 8.33 -9.65 -11.88
CA THR A 41 7.64 -8.60 -11.12
C THR A 41 8.52 -7.37 -10.94
N SER A 42 9.82 -7.57 -10.65
CA SER A 42 10.76 -6.45 -10.49
C SER A 42 11.02 -5.70 -11.80
N VAL A 43 11.19 -6.40 -12.93
CA VAL A 43 11.37 -5.80 -14.26
C VAL A 43 10.11 -5.06 -14.67
N THR A 44 8.94 -5.69 -14.52
CA THR A 44 7.64 -5.07 -14.83
C THR A 44 7.41 -3.81 -13.99
N ALA A 45 7.60 -3.88 -12.67
CA ALA A 45 7.45 -2.73 -11.78
C ALA A 45 8.44 -1.61 -12.14
N TRP A 46 9.70 -1.96 -12.42
CA TRP A 46 10.70 -1.00 -12.88
C TRP A 46 10.31 -0.33 -14.19
N ALA A 47 9.88 -1.09 -15.20
CA ALA A 47 9.46 -0.57 -16.48
C ALA A 47 8.24 0.36 -16.35
N MET A 48 7.23 -0.04 -15.57
CA MET A 48 6.07 0.79 -15.27
C MET A 48 6.45 2.09 -14.54
N TYR A 49 7.33 2.01 -13.54
CA TYR A 49 7.79 3.20 -12.81
C TYR A 49 8.57 4.15 -13.72
N THR A 50 9.53 3.65 -14.48
CA THR A 50 10.36 4.46 -15.39
C THR A 50 9.56 5.04 -16.55
N ALA A 51 8.53 4.37 -17.05
CA ALA A 51 7.62 4.93 -18.06
C ALA A 51 6.62 5.94 -17.45
N GLY A 52 6.14 5.67 -16.25
CA GLY A 52 5.09 6.45 -15.59
C GLY A 52 5.59 7.76 -15.00
N GLU A 53 6.81 7.77 -14.43
CA GLU A 53 7.42 8.95 -13.81
C GLU A 53 7.52 10.18 -14.76
N PRO A 54 8.07 10.09 -15.98
CA PRO A 54 8.20 11.25 -16.86
C PRO A 54 6.84 11.79 -17.32
N LEU A 55 5.89 10.91 -17.65
CA LEU A 55 4.54 11.31 -18.05
C LEU A 55 3.77 11.92 -16.87
N GLY A 56 3.85 11.28 -15.71
CA GLY A 56 3.22 11.72 -14.47
C GLY A 56 3.74 13.09 -14.01
N ARG A 57 5.05 13.33 -14.07
CA ARG A 57 5.66 14.62 -13.72
C ARG A 57 5.22 15.76 -14.64
N ARG A 58 4.98 15.51 -15.93
CA ARG A 58 4.47 16.52 -16.86
C ARG A 58 3.06 16.99 -16.51
N ILE A 59 2.26 16.10 -15.93
CA ILE A 59 0.84 16.32 -15.71
C ILE A 59 0.55 16.75 -14.26
N TRP A 60 1.17 16.06 -13.29
CA TRP A 60 1.00 16.26 -11.85
C TRP A 60 2.38 16.25 -11.17
N PRO A 61 3.14 17.35 -11.24
CA PRO A 61 4.52 17.40 -10.74
C PRO A 61 4.65 16.97 -9.27
N THR A 62 3.67 17.33 -8.44
CA THR A 62 3.66 17.05 -7.00
C THR A 62 3.52 15.57 -6.64
N MET A 63 2.95 14.75 -7.53
CA MET A 63 2.63 13.35 -7.24
C MET A 63 3.89 12.49 -7.05
N PHE A 64 4.95 12.77 -7.81
CA PHE A 64 6.18 11.97 -7.82
C PHE A 64 7.29 12.54 -6.93
N VAL A 65 7.07 13.67 -6.24
CA VAL A 65 8.13 14.30 -5.42
C VAL A 65 8.62 13.36 -4.32
N SER A 66 7.70 12.70 -3.61
CA SER A 66 8.05 11.76 -2.54
C SER A 66 8.76 10.51 -3.06
N SER A 67 8.31 9.93 -4.18
CA SER A 67 8.94 8.74 -4.76
C SER A 67 10.31 9.05 -5.34
N SER A 68 10.48 10.19 -5.99
CA SER A 68 11.79 10.57 -6.53
C SER A 68 12.79 10.89 -5.42
N ARG A 69 12.38 11.52 -4.31
CA ARG A 69 13.27 11.69 -3.14
C ARG A 69 13.70 10.35 -2.56
N LEU A 70 12.76 9.43 -2.42
CA LEU A 70 13.01 8.08 -1.91
C LEU A 70 14.01 7.29 -2.78
N PHE A 71 13.89 7.38 -4.11
CA PHE A 71 14.67 6.53 -5.03
C PHE A 71 15.90 7.21 -5.65
N SER A 72 15.95 8.54 -5.74
CA SER A 72 17.04 9.28 -6.40
C SER A 72 18.23 9.58 -5.50
N GLN A 73 18.09 9.58 -4.17
CA GLN A 73 19.19 9.95 -3.27
C GLN A 73 20.10 8.77 -2.94
N ALA A 74 21.43 8.98 -3.01
CA ALA A 74 22.43 7.91 -2.80
C ALA A 74 22.35 7.24 -1.42
N ARG A 75 21.90 7.96 -0.39
CA ARG A 75 21.52 7.42 0.93
C ARG A 75 20.09 7.84 1.21
N MET A 76 19.30 6.91 1.77
CA MET A 76 18.01 7.24 2.37
C MET A 76 18.28 8.29 3.47
N PRO A 77 17.70 9.51 3.41
CA PRO A 77 17.79 10.42 4.54
C PRO A 77 17.24 9.69 5.75
N ARG A 78 18.05 9.58 6.81
CA ARG A 78 17.58 8.96 8.04
C ARG A 78 16.30 9.64 8.52
N ARG A 79 16.09 10.92 8.20
CA ARG A 79 14.92 11.71 8.60
C ARG A 79 14.49 12.64 7.45
N ASP A 80 13.62 12.17 6.55
CA ASP A 80 12.95 13.04 5.56
C ASP A 80 11.51 13.30 6.02
N PRO A 81 11.17 14.56 6.38
CA PRO A 81 9.84 14.93 6.84
C PRO A 81 8.74 14.66 5.82
N LEU A 82 9.05 14.81 4.53
CA LEU A 82 8.08 14.63 3.45
C LEU A 82 7.71 13.15 3.30
N ILE A 83 8.69 12.26 3.49
CA ILE A 83 8.46 10.81 3.50
C ILE A 83 7.69 10.41 4.76
N GLY A 84 8.08 10.93 5.93
CA GLY A 84 7.39 10.67 7.19
C GLY A 84 5.90 11.06 7.15
N GLN A 85 5.61 12.25 6.64
CA GLN A 85 4.23 12.73 6.45
C GLN A 85 3.47 11.87 5.44
N SER A 86 4.09 11.48 4.33
CA SER A 86 3.48 10.58 3.34
C SER A 86 3.12 9.23 3.95
N VAL A 87 3.99 8.67 4.80
CA VAL A 87 3.76 7.40 5.49
C VAL A 87 2.58 7.51 6.47
N LEU A 88 2.56 8.55 7.31
CA LEU A 88 1.46 8.79 8.26
C LEU A 88 0.12 8.99 7.56
N VAL A 89 0.09 9.82 6.52
CA VAL A 89 -1.14 10.04 5.74
C VAL A 89 -1.62 8.75 5.09
N GLY A 90 -0.71 7.93 4.57
CA GLY A 90 -1.05 6.62 4.06
C GLY A 90 -1.68 5.72 5.12
N LEU A 91 -1.09 5.65 6.32
CA LEU A 91 -1.63 4.87 7.45
C LEU A 91 -3.02 5.35 7.87
N ILE A 92 -3.23 6.67 7.99
CA ILE A 92 -4.55 7.24 8.31
C ILE A 92 -5.55 6.92 7.20
N GLY A 93 -5.15 7.08 5.94
CA GLY A 93 -5.98 6.74 4.79
C GLY A 93 -6.36 5.27 4.74
N ALA A 94 -5.48 4.37 5.17
CA ALA A 94 -5.76 2.95 5.29
C ALA A 94 -6.80 2.68 6.38
N GLY A 95 -6.66 3.31 7.55
CA GLY A 95 -7.63 3.22 8.64
C GLY A 95 -9.02 3.72 8.24
N LEU A 96 -9.09 4.83 7.49
CA LEU A 96 -10.36 5.35 6.97
C LEU A 96 -11.03 4.39 5.98
N ILE A 97 -10.29 3.87 5.00
CA ILE A 97 -10.85 2.88 4.06
C ILE A 97 -11.26 1.61 4.78
N PHE A 98 -10.45 1.13 5.72
CA PHE A 98 -10.80 -0.03 6.53
C PHE A 98 -12.10 0.17 7.30
N LEU A 99 -12.30 1.35 7.89
CA LEU A 99 -13.54 1.70 8.57
C LEU A 99 -14.73 1.65 7.60
N LEU A 100 -14.59 2.26 6.41
CA LEU A 100 -15.64 2.33 5.38
C LEU A 100 -16.01 0.94 4.84
N ASP A 101 -15.02 0.12 4.51
CA ASP A 101 -15.21 -1.16 3.82
C ASP A 101 -15.52 -2.32 4.79
N GLY A 102 -15.20 -2.16 6.08
CA GLY A 102 -15.39 -3.18 7.12
C GLY A 102 -16.47 -2.77 8.14
N PRO A 103 -16.10 -2.30 9.35
CA PRO A 103 -17.05 -2.11 10.46
C PRO A 103 -18.24 -1.20 10.12
N LEU A 104 -18.03 -0.08 9.43
CA LEU A 104 -19.13 0.82 9.06
C LEU A 104 -20.13 0.11 8.16
N ARG A 105 -19.63 -0.68 7.21
CA ARG A 105 -20.48 -1.43 6.28
C ARG A 105 -21.24 -2.54 7.00
N TRP A 106 -20.53 -3.40 7.74
CA TRP A 106 -21.11 -4.59 8.36
C TRP A 106 -21.96 -4.28 9.59
N ASP A 107 -21.54 -3.33 10.43
CA ASP A 107 -22.20 -3.10 11.72
C ASP A 107 -23.28 -2.02 11.67
N ILE A 108 -23.27 -1.17 10.64
CA ILE A 108 -24.19 -0.03 10.53
C ILE A 108 -25.01 -0.08 9.23
N VAL A 109 -24.37 -0.12 8.07
CA VAL A 109 -25.08 -0.01 6.78
C VAL A 109 -25.91 -1.25 6.48
N GLU A 110 -25.35 -2.45 6.59
CA GLU A 110 -26.03 -3.70 6.26
C GLU A 110 -27.24 -3.99 7.21
N PRO A 111 -27.12 -3.82 8.54
CA PRO A 111 -28.25 -3.98 9.46
C PRO A 111 -29.37 -2.96 9.24
N LEU A 112 -29.01 -1.69 8.93
CA LEU A 112 -30.00 -0.66 8.63
C LEU A 112 -30.82 -0.98 7.38
N LEU A 113 -30.22 -1.71 6.42
CA LEU A 113 -30.87 -2.20 5.21
C LEU A 113 -31.59 -3.55 5.41
N GLY A 114 -31.67 -4.05 6.65
CA GLY A 114 -32.31 -5.33 6.99
C GLY A 114 -31.58 -6.54 6.42
N LYS A 115 -30.29 -6.39 6.06
CA LYS A 115 -29.48 -7.51 5.59
C LYS A 115 -29.01 -8.31 6.79
N PRO A 116 -29.03 -9.66 6.71
CA PRO A 116 -28.46 -10.48 7.77
C PRO A 116 -26.97 -10.14 7.90
N HIS A 117 -26.49 -10.02 9.14
CA HIS A 117 -25.06 -9.95 9.40
C HIS A 117 -24.39 -11.12 8.67
N PRO A 118 -23.29 -10.90 7.95
CA PRO A 118 -22.49 -12.01 7.45
C PRO A 118 -22.19 -12.91 8.65
N ILE A 119 -22.72 -14.14 8.64
CA ILE A 119 -22.35 -15.13 9.64
C ILE A 119 -20.84 -15.27 9.46
N ASP A 120 -20.07 -14.97 10.51
CA ASP A 120 -18.62 -15.23 10.55
C ASP A 120 -18.42 -16.74 10.43
N THR A 121 -18.43 -17.24 9.19
CA THR A 121 -17.85 -18.53 8.90
C THR A 121 -16.41 -18.43 9.37
N VAL A 122 -16.01 -19.29 10.30
CA VAL A 122 -14.64 -19.35 10.81
C VAL A 122 -13.71 -19.51 9.61
N ASP A 123 -13.11 -18.38 9.22
CA ASP A 123 -12.25 -18.33 8.05
C ASP A 123 -10.88 -18.83 8.48
N LEU A 124 -10.65 -20.14 8.27
CA LEU A 124 -9.38 -20.78 8.61
C LEU A 124 -8.19 -20.17 7.86
N SER A 125 -8.41 -19.40 6.78
CA SER A 125 -7.34 -18.64 6.12
C SER A 125 -6.75 -17.54 7.01
N LYS A 126 -7.44 -17.14 8.08
CA LYS A 126 -6.97 -16.21 9.11
C LYS A 126 -6.07 -16.88 10.16
N ILE A 127 -5.97 -18.21 10.18
CA ILE A 127 -5.01 -18.95 11.02
C ILE A 127 -3.65 -18.90 10.34
N ILE A 128 -2.90 -17.85 10.66
CA ILE A 128 -1.61 -17.56 10.01
C ILE A 128 -0.49 -17.85 10.99
N SER A 129 0.44 -18.73 10.60
CA SER A 129 1.67 -18.97 11.37
C SER A 129 2.57 -17.71 11.38
N GLN A 130 3.44 -17.56 12.37
CA GLN A 130 4.37 -16.42 12.46
C GLN A 130 5.20 -16.23 11.17
N ARG A 131 5.64 -17.34 10.56
CA ARG A 131 6.36 -17.35 9.28
C ARG A 131 5.51 -16.79 8.15
N GLN A 132 4.27 -17.26 8.02
CA GLN A 132 3.35 -16.76 7.01
C GLN A 132 2.98 -15.30 7.27
N ALA A 133 2.86 -14.86 8.52
CA ALA A 133 2.60 -13.47 8.87
C ALA A 133 3.75 -12.56 8.40
N LEU A 134 5.00 -12.96 8.63
CA LEU A 134 6.17 -12.24 8.09
C LEU A 134 6.19 -12.30 6.55
N GLY A 135 5.85 -13.44 5.96
CA GLY A 135 5.71 -13.58 4.51
C GLY A 135 4.68 -12.60 3.93
N LEU A 136 3.49 -12.50 4.54
CA LEU A 136 2.44 -11.55 4.14
C LEU A 136 2.87 -10.10 4.35
N ALA A 137 3.61 -9.79 5.41
CA ALA A 137 4.17 -8.45 5.65
C ALA A 137 5.18 -8.05 4.57
N LEU A 138 5.85 -9.01 3.92
CA LEU A 138 6.87 -8.76 2.91
C LEU A 138 6.35 -8.90 1.47
N ASN A 139 5.35 -9.76 1.23
CA ASN A 139 4.84 -10.09 -0.10
C ASN A 139 3.88 -9.02 -0.65
N HIS A 140 4.40 -7.81 -0.84
CA HIS A 140 3.67 -6.68 -1.41
C HIS A 140 4.05 -6.40 -2.87
N SER A 141 4.85 -7.28 -3.47
CA SER A 141 5.44 -7.10 -4.80
C SER A 141 4.39 -7.04 -5.92
N MET A 142 3.44 -7.97 -5.94
CA MET A 142 2.30 -7.93 -6.88
C MET A 142 1.41 -6.71 -6.62
N LEU A 143 1.18 -6.38 -5.34
CA LEU A 143 0.43 -5.19 -4.95
C LEU A 143 1.10 -3.94 -5.52
N ILE A 144 2.42 -3.77 -5.35
CA ILE A 144 3.18 -2.64 -5.91
C ILE A 144 3.00 -2.58 -7.44
N GLY A 145 3.07 -3.70 -8.15
CA GLY A 145 2.79 -3.76 -9.59
C GLY A 145 1.39 -3.29 -9.95
N TYR A 146 0.38 -3.75 -9.22
CA TYR A 146 -1.02 -3.34 -9.39
C TYR A 146 -1.25 -1.85 -9.09
N LEU A 147 -0.54 -1.29 -8.10
CA LEU A 147 -0.58 0.13 -7.78
C LEU A 147 0.07 0.99 -8.87
N LEU A 148 1.16 0.53 -9.45
CA LEU A 148 1.76 1.21 -10.59
C LEU A 148 0.84 1.18 -11.81
N LEU A 149 0.13 0.08 -12.03
CA LEU A 149 -0.90 0.01 -13.07
C LEU A 149 -2.05 1.00 -12.80
N HIS A 150 -2.47 1.16 -11.54
CA HIS A 150 -3.43 2.20 -11.12
C HIS A 150 -2.96 3.61 -11.48
N ILE A 151 -1.72 3.93 -11.12
CA ILE A 151 -1.12 5.24 -11.40
C ILE A 151 -0.97 5.44 -12.91
N MET A 152 -0.53 4.42 -13.63
CA MET A 152 -0.37 4.47 -15.08
C MET A 152 -1.72 4.68 -15.78
N ALA A 153 -2.78 3.99 -15.34
CA ALA A 153 -4.12 4.19 -15.88
C ALA A 153 -4.57 5.66 -15.74
N LEU A 154 -4.37 6.27 -14.56
CA LEU A 154 -4.66 7.69 -14.34
C LEU A 154 -3.84 8.59 -15.28
N VAL A 155 -2.54 8.32 -15.40
CA VAL A 155 -1.62 9.10 -16.26
C VAL A 155 -2.02 8.98 -17.73
N LEU A 156 -2.36 7.78 -18.22
CA LEU A 156 -2.78 7.54 -19.59
C LEU A 156 -4.14 8.19 -19.90
N ILE A 157 -5.14 8.00 -19.03
CA ILE A 157 -6.45 8.67 -19.16
C ILE A 157 -6.24 10.18 -19.21
N ARG A 158 -5.39 10.72 -18.34
CA ARG A 158 -5.10 12.16 -18.30
C ARG A 158 -4.28 12.66 -19.49
N ALA A 159 -3.45 11.83 -20.10
CA ALA A 159 -2.75 12.16 -21.34
C ALA A 159 -3.72 12.27 -22.53
N VAL A 160 -4.76 11.43 -22.56
CA VAL A 160 -5.83 11.48 -23.58
C VAL A 160 -6.82 12.62 -23.29
N VAL A 161 -7.17 12.83 -22.02
CA VAL A 161 -8.22 13.76 -21.59
C VAL A 161 -7.62 15.11 -21.20
N ARG A 162 -7.86 16.12 -22.04
CA ARG A 162 -7.36 17.50 -21.84
C ARG A 162 -7.88 18.16 -20.56
N ARG A 163 -9.06 17.78 -20.04
CA ARG A 163 -9.64 18.38 -18.82
C ARG A 163 -9.28 17.58 -17.55
N PRO A 164 -8.61 18.19 -16.54
CA PRO A 164 -8.12 17.45 -15.37
C PRO A 164 -9.24 16.81 -14.56
N LYS A 165 -10.35 17.51 -14.38
CA LYS A 165 -11.53 17.01 -13.64
C LYS A 165 -12.15 15.78 -14.32
N LEU A 166 -12.25 15.79 -15.66
CA LEU A 166 -12.78 14.65 -16.41
C LEU A 166 -11.87 13.42 -16.30
N ALA A 167 -10.54 13.61 -16.29
CA ALA A 167 -9.62 12.50 -16.13
C ALA A 167 -9.83 11.79 -14.79
N VAL A 168 -9.98 12.53 -13.68
CA VAL A 168 -10.27 11.96 -12.36
C VAL A 168 -11.59 11.20 -12.35
N VAL A 169 -12.65 11.79 -12.90
CA VAL A 169 -13.97 11.14 -12.97
C VAL A 169 -13.92 9.86 -13.81
N LEU A 170 -13.23 9.87 -14.95
CA LEU A 170 -13.07 8.70 -15.80
C LEU A 170 -12.24 7.61 -15.13
N THR A 171 -11.17 7.98 -14.41
CA THR A 171 -10.40 7.01 -13.63
C THR A 171 -11.26 6.38 -12.53
N LEU A 172 -12.06 7.16 -11.81
CA LEU A 172 -13.02 6.61 -10.84
C LEU A 172 -14.01 5.65 -11.50
N ALA A 173 -14.60 6.05 -12.62
CA ALA A 173 -15.56 5.24 -13.35
C ALA A 173 -14.95 3.90 -13.80
N VAL A 174 -13.72 3.92 -14.35
CA VAL A 174 -13.01 2.70 -14.75
C VAL A 174 -12.82 1.74 -13.58
N TRP A 175 -12.39 2.25 -12.42
CA TRP A 175 -12.14 1.38 -11.25
C TRP A 175 -13.42 0.83 -10.64
N VAL A 176 -14.47 1.63 -10.56
CA VAL A 176 -15.80 1.17 -10.08
C VAL A 176 -16.39 0.13 -11.04
N LEU A 177 -16.27 0.33 -12.36
CA LEU A 177 -16.74 -0.65 -13.35
C LEU A 177 -15.95 -1.97 -13.28
N LEU A 178 -14.64 -1.89 -13.05
CA LEU A 178 -13.78 -3.07 -12.90
C LEU A 178 -14.01 -3.84 -11.59
N ALA A 179 -14.51 -3.17 -10.55
CA ALA A 179 -14.91 -3.85 -9.30
C ALA A 179 -16.08 -4.82 -9.51
N GLY A 180 -16.84 -4.64 -10.60
CA GLY A 180 -17.91 -5.52 -11.03
C GLY A 180 -19.28 -5.09 -10.54
N PRO A 181 -20.35 -5.80 -10.97
CA PRO A 181 -21.69 -5.48 -10.54
C PRO A 181 -21.85 -5.76 -9.05
N GLY A 182 -22.42 -4.78 -8.34
CA GLY A 182 -22.74 -4.86 -6.93
C GLY A 182 -24.06 -4.18 -6.62
N SER A 183 -24.55 -4.40 -5.41
CA SER A 183 -25.65 -3.62 -4.86
C SER A 183 -25.28 -2.13 -4.77
N LEU A 184 -26.28 -1.24 -4.86
CA LEU A 184 -26.06 0.20 -4.96
C LEU A 184 -25.18 0.74 -3.82
N GLU A 185 -25.41 0.29 -2.59
CA GLU A 185 -24.62 0.71 -1.44
C GLU A 185 -23.16 0.28 -1.53
N ARG A 186 -22.87 -0.90 -2.09
CA ARG A 186 -21.50 -1.37 -2.30
C ARG A 186 -20.79 -0.50 -3.34
N VAL A 187 -21.48 -0.18 -4.44
CA VAL A 187 -20.95 0.71 -5.49
C VAL A 187 -20.67 2.11 -4.93
N LEU A 188 -21.56 2.63 -4.07
CA LEU A 188 -21.36 3.93 -3.43
C LEU A 188 -20.17 3.93 -2.46
N LEU A 189 -20.03 2.89 -1.63
CA LEU A 189 -18.87 2.75 -0.74
C LEU A 189 -17.57 2.63 -1.53
N GLU A 190 -17.54 1.80 -2.57
CA GLU A 190 -16.38 1.65 -3.46
C GLU A 190 -16.02 2.98 -4.15
N LEU A 191 -17.02 3.75 -4.57
CA LEU A 191 -16.81 5.09 -5.14
C LEU A 191 -16.16 6.04 -4.13
N VAL A 192 -16.63 6.04 -2.87
CA VAL A 192 -16.05 6.87 -1.80
C VAL A 192 -14.62 6.43 -1.48
N SER A 193 -14.37 5.13 -1.33
CA SER A 193 -13.04 4.56 -1.08
C SER A 193 -12.05 4.84 -2.22
N ALA A 194 -12.52 4.77 -3.48
CA ALA A 194 -11.73 5.13 -4.65
C ALA A 194 -11.45 6.65 -4.73
N ALA A 195 -12.43 7.49 -4.42
CA ALA A 195 -12.27 8.94 -4.36
C ALA A 195 -11.26 9.36 -3.29
N LEU A 196 -11.34 8.77 -2.10
CA LEU A 196 -10.38 9.01 -1.01
C LEU A 196 -8.96 8.58 -1.42
N SER A 197 -8.83 7.42 -2.05
CA SER A 197 -7.55 6.92 -2.57
C SER A 197 -6.92 7.87 -3.60
N LEU A 198 -7.72 8.35 -4.57
CA LEU A 198 -7.25 9.31 -5.57
C LEU A 198 -6.91 10.66 -4.94
N PHE A 199 -7.68 11.10 -3.96
CA PHE A 199 -7.39 12.33 -3.22
C PHE A 199 -6.02 12.24 -2.53
N ILE A 200 -5.73 11.12 -1.85
CA ILE A 200 -4.43 10.88 -1.20
C ILE A 200 -3.31 10.87 -2.25
N LEU A 201 -3.49 10.14 -3.34
CA LEU A 201 -2.51 10.05 -4.43
C LEU A 201 -2.18 11.43 -5.03
N LEU A 202 -3.21 12.25 -5.30
CA LEU A 202 -3.04 13.56 -5.94
C LEU A 202 -2.48 14.62 -4.98
N ARG A 203 -2.86 14.57 -3.69
CA ARG A 203 -2.47 15.59 -2.70
C ARG A 203 -1.13 15.30 -2.04
N TRP A 204 -0.87 14.04 -1.72
CA TRP A 204 0.25 13.58 -0.90
C TRP A 204 1.26 12.71 -1.67
N GLY A 205 0.89 12.29 -2.87
CA GLY A 205 1.79 11.64 -3.83
C GLY A 205 1.78 10.11 -3.77
N VAL A 206 2.62 9.53 -4.63
CA VAL A 206 2.69 8.07 -4.85
C VAL A 206 3.04 7.31 -3.57
N VAL A 207 3.98 7.81 -2.76
CA VAL A 207 4.41 7.11 -1.54
C VAL A 207 3.27 6.98 -0.53
N ALA A 208 2.46 8.02 -0.35
CA ALA A 208 1.31 7.97 0.55
C ALA A 208 0.26 6.96 0.08
N PHE A 209 -0.01 6.92 -1.23
CA PHE A 209 -0.92 5.95 -1.83
C PHE A 209 -0.41 4.50 -1.72
N ILE A 210 0.88 4.27 -1.94
CA ILE A 210 1.49 2.95 -1.73
C ILE A 210 1.37 2.53 -0.27
N MET A 211 1.72 3.42 0.66
CA MET A 211 1.64 3.13 2.09
C MET A 211 0.20 2.85 2.53
N GLN A 212 -0.78 3.60 2.01
CA GLN A 212 -2.20 3.34 2.26
C GLN A 212 -2.59 1.90 1.89
N ARG A 213 -2.17 1.45 0.70
CA ARG A 213 -2.54 0.14 0.17
C ARG A 213 -1.81 -1.01 0.86
N VAL A 214 -0.54 -0.82 1.17
CA VAL A 214 0.26 -1.76 1.99
C VAL A 214 -0.36 -1.88 3.39
N ALA A 215 -0.65 -0.76 4.05
CA ALA A 215 -1.25 -0.78 5.38
C ALA A 215 -2.64 -1.45 5.37
N MET A 216 -3.48 -1.15 4.37
CA MET A 216 -4.79 -1.79 4.22
C MET A 216 -4.65 -3.32 4.04
N TYR A 217 -3.68 -3.76 3.24
CA TYR A 217 -3.38 -5.18 3.06
C TYR A 217 -2.97 -5.82 4.40
N ILE A 218 -2.04 -5.21 5.13
CA ILE A 218 -1.59 -5.71 6.44
C ILE A 218 -2.76 -5.78 7.43
N VAL A 219 -3.58 -4.73 7.53
CA VAL A 219 -4.76 -4.69 8.43
C VAL A 219 -5.74 -5.82 8.11
N TRP A 220 -5.96 -6.10 6.83
CA TRP A 220 -6.89 -7.16 6.41
C TRP A 220 -6.51 -8.54 6.97
N PHE A 221 -5.20 -8.85 6.98
CA PHE A 221 -4.64 -10.10 7.50
C PHE A 221 -4.29 -10.06 8.99
N ALA A 222 -4.23 -8.88 9.61
CA ALA A 222 -3.95 -8.69 11.03
C ALA A 222 -5.15 -9.03 11.95
N ARG A 223 -6.20 -9.68 11.44
CA ARG A 223 -7.42 -10.01 12.21
C ARG A 223 -7.34 -11.43 12.78
N PRO A 224 -7.04 -11.60 14.09
CA PRO A 224 -7.05 -12.92 14.70
C PRO A 224 -8.49 -13.44 14.84
N LEU A 225 -8.67 -14.76 14.80
CA LEU A 225 -9.96 -15.39 15.13
C LEU A 225 -10.28 -15.26 16.62
N GLU A 226 -9.26 -15.38 17.47
CA GLU A 226 -9.33 -15.20 18.93
C GLU A 226 -8.09 -14.47 19.42
N MET A 227 -8.26 -13.45 20.29
CA MET A 227 -7.14 -12.65 20.84
C MET A 227 -6.31 -13.43 21.87
N ASP A 228 -6.96 -14.27 22.69
CA ASP A 228 -6.33 -15.00 23.78
C ASP A 228 -5.76 -16.36 23.36
N GLY A 229 -6.04 -16.77 22.11
CA GLY A 229 -5.60 -18.04 21.55
C GLY A 229 -4.22 -17.98 20.89
N TRP A 230 -3.63 -19.15 20.65
CA TRP A 230 -2.35 -19.30 19.94
C TRP A 230 -2.37 -18.72 18.51
N THR A 231 -3.56 -18.52 17.93
CA THR A 231 -3.78 -17.92 16.61
C THR A 231 -3.48 -16.42 16.56
N SER A 232 -3.38 -15.72 17.70
CA SER A 232 -3.15 -14.27 17.73
C SER A 232 -1.70 -13.86 17.43
N GLN A 233 -0.75 -14.78 17.53
CA GLN A 233 0.68 -14.47 17.42
C GLN A 233 1.06 -13.89 16.06
N GLY A 234 0.52 -14.43 14.96
CA GLY A 234 0.76 -13.90 13.60
C GLY A 234 0.18 -12.50 13.42
N SER A 235 -1.03 -12.27 13.93
CA SER A 235 -1.69 -10.96 13.89
C SER A 235 -0.94 -9.91 14.70
N LEU A 236 -0.38 -10.26 15.87
CA LEU A 236 0.43 -9.35 16.69
C LEU A 236 1.69 -8.87 15.96
N ILE A 237 2.33 -9.73 15.16
CA ILE A 237 3.47 -9.33 14.32
C ILE A 237 3.03 -8.27 13.30
N LEU A 238 1.90 -8.48 12.63
CA LEU A 238 1.37 -7.55 11.64
C LEU A 238 0.98 -6.19 12.27
N VAL A 239 0.33 -6.22 13.44
CA VAL A 239 0.04 -5.01 14.22
C VAL A 239 1.33 -4.30 14.65
N GLY A 240 2.33 -5.07 15.11
CA GLY A 240 3.66 -4.55 15.45
C GLY A 240 4.33 -3.83 14.27
N VAL A 241 4.24 -4.38 13.06
CA VAL A 241 4.74 -3.74 11.84
C VAL A 241 4.03 -2.40 11.58
N LEU A 242 2.71 -2.34 11.71
CA LEU A 242 1.95 -1.08 11.56
C LEU A 242 2.35 -0.04 12.60
N ILE A 243 2.53 -0.45 13.86
CA ILE A 243 2.98 0.41 14.95
C ILE A 243 4.39 0.96 14.65
N LEU A 244 5.32 0.10 14.22
CA LEU A 244 6.67 0.53 13.84
C LEU A 244 6.65 1.52 12.68
N LEU A 245 5.79 1.32 11.68
CA LEU A 245 5.62 2.25 10.56
C LEU A 245 5.03 3.59 11.02
N ALA A 246 4.08 3.58 11.96
CA ALA A 246 3.52 4.79 12.55
C ALA A 246 4.57 5.57 13.35
N PHE A 247 5.35 4.88 14.19
CA PHE A 247 6.47 5.49 14.91
C PHE A 247 7.52 6.04 13.98
N TYR A 248 7.91 5.31 12.93
CA TYR A 248 8.83 5.80 11.91
C TYR A 248 8.29 7.04 11.21
N GLY A 249 7.02 7.02 10.80
CA GLY A 249 6.36 8.16 10.15
C GLY A 249 6.38 9.41 11.03
N ALA A 250 6.02 9.27 12.31
CA ALA A 250 6.05 10.35 13.30
C ALA A 250 7.47 10.86 13.54
N TRP A 251 8.42 9.94 13.76
CA TRP A 251 9.81 10.28 14.00
C TRP A 251 10.45 11.01 12.81
N ALA A 252 10.20 10.54 11.58
CA ALA A 252 10.69 11.15 10.35
C ALA A 252 10.04 12.52 10.10
N ALA A 253 8.73 12.66 10.32
CA ALA A 253 7.99 13.92 10.18
C ALA A 253 8.52 15.02 11.12
N MET A 254 8.92 14.66 12.35
CA MET A 254 9.49 15.61 13.33
C MET A 254 10.90 16.12 12.98
N GLY A 255 11.54 15.64 11.90
CA GLY A 255 12.89 16.05 11.52
C GLY A 255 13.06 17.52 11.11
N GLN A 256 11.97 18.25 10.83
CA GLN A 256 12.03 19.68 10.47
C GLN A 256 12.50 20.57 11.62
N GLY A 257 12.15 20.24 12.87
CA GLY A 257 12.37 21.13 14.02
C GLY A 257 13.81 21.20 14.56
N GLN A 258 14.75 20.40 14.05
CA GLN A 258 16.14 20.38 14.54
C GLN A 258 17.12 21.17 13.66
N GLY A 259 16.83 21.38 12.37
CA GLY A 259 17.71 22.14 11.47
C GLY A 259 17.64 23.66 11.66
N GLU A 260 16.44 24.20 11.87
CA GLU A 260 16.24 25.65 12.03
C GLU A 260 16.79 26.20 13.36
N GLY A 261 16.89 25.35 14.40
CA GLY A 261 17.44 25.73 15.71
C GLY A 261 18.97 25.73 15.80
N GLN A 262 19.66 25.13 14.82
CA GLN A 262 21.13 25.12 14.74
C GLN A 262 21.65 26.33 13.95
N ASP A 263 21.03 26.67 12.82
CA ASP A 263 21.43 27.85 12.03
C ASP A 263 21.21 29.17 12.80
N GLN A 264 20.19 29.26 13.66
CA GLN A 264 20.00 30.43 14.53
C GLN A 264 21.02 30.55 15.68
N ARG A 265 21.69 29.45 16.05
CA ARG A 265 22.71 29.47 17.11
C ARG A 265 24.10 29.81 16.57
N GLU A 266 24.38 29.51 15.31
CA GLU A 266 25.65 29.85 14.67
C GLU A 266 25.69 31.29 14.13
N SER A 267 24.53 31.91 13.87
CA SER A 267 24.48 33.33 13.44
C SER A 267 24.58 34.35 14.59
N VAL A 268 24.75 33.89 15.84
CA VAL A 268 24.82 34.74 17.05
C VAL A 268 26.16 34.54 17.80
N GLY A 269 27.11 33.78 17.21
CA GLY A 269 28.44 33.55 17.76
C GLY A 269 29.49 34.50 17.19
#